data_AF-A0A7G9YNU6-F1
#
_entry.id   AF-A0A7G9YNU6-F1
#
_cell.length_a   1.000
_cell.length_b   1.000
_cell.length_c   1.000
_cell.angle_alpha   90.00
_cell.angle_beta   90.00
_cell.angle_gamma   90.00
#
_symmetry.space_group_name_H-M   'P 1'
#
loop_
_entity.id
_entity.type
_entity.pdbx_description
1 polymer ?
#
loop_
_entity_poly.entity_id
_entity_poly.type
_entity_poly.pdbx_seq_one_letter_code
_entity_poly.pdbx_strand_id
1 'polypeptide(L)'
;MIRDVNDDQIGDILWFASGNLDVVKGVNMQPVSFAGRINQEDREKWRFTIPDAFKCIEEQTDGEITRDDFYPVSIRGPISYFGEVKKGEPQVKFTMHPHCGAGTYVYVENGKYIPITRFIDVEGLLEYLGEVAEKYDRTTINKLHVSAGIVSHITQFIDAKKAPRGVDVKKLLINALTKGTEDVIKQFHRKTLFPGIMHFQDPYNIDLERVQRCGLVTLPLTVPNIQKGYIRSDKPS
;
A
#
# COMPACT_ATOMS: atom_id res chain seq x y z
N MET A 1 18.61 -0.33 -5.77
CA MET A 1 19.22 -1.21 -4.75
C MET A 1 20.04 -2.28 -5.44
N ILE A 2 21.27 -2.46 -4.98
CA ILE A 2 22.19 -3.52 -5.40
C ILE A 2 22.76 -4.12 -4.11
N ARG A 3 22.76 -5.45 -4.02
CA ARG A 3 23.32 -6.15 -2.85
C ARG A 3 24.82 -5.84 -2.69
N ASP A 4 25.26 -5.68 -1.45
CA ASP A 4 26.63 -5.36 -1.04
C ASP A 4 27.16 -4.02 -1.58
N VAL A 5 26.29 -3.16 -2.10
CA VAL A 5 26.66 -1.82 -2.60
C VAL A 5 25.94 -0.73 -1.85
N ASN A 6 24.63 -0.89 -1.61
CA ASN A 6 23.82 0.10 -0.90
C ASN A 6 22.62 -0.48 -0.14
N ASP A 7 22.56 -1.80 0.02
CA ASP A 7 21.51 -2.45 0.80
C ASP A 7 21.65 -2.19 2.30
N ASP A 8 22.84 -1.86 2.78
CA ASP A 8 23.15 -1.40 4.14
C ASP A 8 22.68 0.03 4.47
N GLN A 9 22.22 0.79 3.47
CA GLN A 9 21.81 2.19 3.61
C GLN A 9 20.30 2.40 3.76
N ILE A 10 19.50 1.32 3.71
CA ILE A 10 18.03 1.43 3.70
C ILE A 10 17.51 2.08 4.98
N GLY A 11 18.04 1.71 6.15
CA GLY A 11 17.68 2.28 7.44
C GLY A 11 17.96 3.77 7.51
N ASP A 12 19.14 4.21 7.07
CA ASP A 12 19.53 5.63 7.03
C ASP A 12 18.61 6.44 6.11
N ILE A 13 18.22 5.88 4.95
CA ILE A 13 17.27 6.52 4.04
C ILE A 13 15.90 6.67 4.70
N LEU A 14 15.40 5.61 5.37
CA LEU A 14 14.14 5.66 6.10
C LEU A 14 14.21 6.64 7.29
N TRP A 15 15.34 6.71 7.97
CA TRP A 15 15.59 7.65 9.06
C TRP A 15 15.53 9.08 8.57
N PHE A 16 16.28 9.39 7.51
CA PHE A 16 16.25 10.70 6.86
C PHE A 16 14.83 11.07 6.42
N ALA A 17 14.11 10.16 5.76
CA ALA A 17 12.74 10.40 5.32
C ALA A 17 11.78 10.65 6.51
N SER A 18 11.97 9.93 7.62
CA SER A 18 11.17 10.08 8.84
C SER A 18 11.35 11.45 9.51
N GLY A 19 12.54 12.05 9.40
CA GLY A 19 12.83 13.39 9.89
C GLY A 19 12.30 14.52 8.99
N ASN A 20 11.93 14.20 7.74
CA ASN A 20 11.49 15.16 6.72
C ASN A 20 10.06 14.88 6.24
N LEU A 21 9.19 14.40 7.13
CA LEU A 21 7.81 13.99 6.80
C LEU A 21 6.93 15.13 6.28
N ASP A 22 7.29 16.39 6.47
CA ASP A 22 6.59 17.52 5.86
C ASP A 22 6.68 17.50 4.33
N VAL A 23 7.82 17.04 3.79
CA VAL A 23 8.09 16.95 2.34
C VAL A 23 8.05 15.50 1.83
N VAL A 24 8.70 14.57 2.53
CA VAL A 24 8.86 13.17 2.10
C VAL A 24 7.71 12.33 2.65
N LYS A 25 6.92 11.71 1.77
CA LYS A 25 5.76 10.89 2.17
C LYS A 25 6.02 9.38 2.10
N GLY A 26 7.09 8.99 1.43
CA GLY A 26 7.43 7.58 1.25
C GLY A 26 8.79 7.40 0.58
N VAL A 27 9.34 6.23 0.78
CA VAL A 27 10.57 5.74 0.16
C VAL A 27 10.19 4.47 -0.58
N ASN A 28 10.28 4.50 -1.92
CA ASN A 28 10.01 3.34 -2.75
C ASN A 28 11.33 2.78 -3.28
N MET A 29 11.80 1.69 -2.67
CA MET A 29 13.00 0.98 -3.08
C MET A 29 12.79 0.36 -4.46
N GLN A 30 13.79 0.53 -5.32
CA GLN A 30 13.79 -0.03 -6.67
C GLN A 30 15.11 -0.79 -6.89
N PRO A 31 15.10 -2.13 -6.81
CA PRO A 31 16.25 -2.94 -7.15
C PRO A 31 16.64 -2.78 -8.62
N VAL A 32 17.91 -3.01 -8.94
CA VAL A 32 18.37 -2.95 -10.34
C VAL A 32 17.74 -4.04 -11.20
N SER A 33 17.48 -3.68 -12.45
CA SER A 33 17.09 -4.60 -13.53
C SER A 33 18.29 -4.84 -14.43
N PHE A 34 18.58 -6.09 -14.77
CA PHE A 34 19.77 -6.46 -15.54
C PHE A 34 19.45 -6.49 -17.04
N ALA A 35 20.25 -5.82 -17.86
CA ALA A 35 20.09 -5.82 -19.31
C ALA A 35 21.39 -6.23 -20.02
N GLY A 36 21.25 -6.83 -21.21
CA GLY A 36 22.40 -7.25 -22.02
C GLY A 36 23.06 -8.53 -21.51
N ARG A 37 24.33 -8.76 -21.89
CA ARG A 37 25.09 -9.94 -21.49
C ARG A 37 25.75 -9.71 -20.14
N ILE A 38 25.32 -10.46 -19.13
CA ILE A 38 25.95 -10.57 -17.81
C ILE A 38 26.21 -12.04 -17.50
N ASN A 39 27.30 -12.35 -16.80
CA ASN A 39 27.53 -13.71 -16.31
C ASN A 39 26.54 -14.04 -15.16
N GLN A 40 26.41 -15.33 -14.84
CA GLN A 40 25.49 -15.76 -13.80
C GLN A 40 25.92 -15.31 -12.40
N GLU A 41 27.22 -15.37 -12.13
CA GLU A 41 27.81 -15.05 -10.83
C GLU A 41 27.58 -13.59 -10.42
N ASP A 42 27.90 -12.63 -11.28
CA ASP A 42 27.68 -11.20 -10.99
C ASP A 42 26.19 -10.88 -10.87
N ARG A 43 25.35 -11.54 -11.69
CA ARG A 43 23.90 -11.38 -11.63
C ARG A 43 23.34 -11.84 -10.29
N GLU A 44 23.74 -13.02 -9.80
CA GLU A 44 23.29 -13.56 -8.51
C GLU A 44 23.82 -12.73 -7.35
N LYS A 45 25.10 -12.35 -7.40
CA LYS A 45 25.75 -11.48 -6.42
C LYS A 45 25.00 -10.17 -6.25
N TRP A 46 24.66 -9.49 -7.35
CA TRP A 46 24.04 -8.16 -7.31
C TRP A 46 22.52 -8.18 -7.18
N ARG A 47 21.89 -9.36 -7.31
CA ARG A 47 20.44 -9.50 -7.26
C ARG A 47 19.92 -9.12 -5.87
N PHE A 48 19.00 -8.17 -5.85
CA PHE A 48 18.28 -7.75 -4.66
C PHE A 48 16.77 -7.92 -4.89
N THR A 49 16.09 -8.59 -3.96
CA THR A 49 14.69 -9.00 -4.07
C THR A 49 13.81 -8.33 -3.02
N ILE A 50 12.49 -8.53 -3.12
CA ILE A 50 11.52 -8.05 -2.11
C ILE A 50 11.83 -8.62 -0.71
N PRO A 51 12.02 -9.94 -0.53
CA PRO A 51 12.43 -10.50 0.76
C PRO A 51 13.76 -9.94 1.29
N ASP A 52 14.74 -9.68 0.42
CA ASP A 52 16.00 -9.05 0.85
C ASP A 52 15.77 -7.67 1.44
N ALA A 53 14.90 -6.87 0.80
CA ALA A 53 14.52 -5.55 1.31
C ALA A 53 13.86 -5.64 2.67
N PHE A 54 12.92 -6.57 2.87
CA PHE A 54 12.27 -6.75 4.16
C PHE A 54 13.27 -7.11 5.26
N LYS A 55 14.19 -8.02 4.96
CA LYS A 55 15.26 -8.40 5.88
C LYS A 55 16.14 -7.21 6.24
N CYS A 56 16.58 -6.44 5.25
CA CYS A 56 17.42 -5.27 5.48
C CYS A 56 16.70 -4.19 6.30
N ILE A 57 15.42 -3.93 6.00
CA ILE A 57 14.59 -3.00 6.77
C ILE A 57 14.46 -3.47 8.22
N GLU A 58 14.15 -4.75 8.43
CA GLU A 58 13.99 -5.33 9.76
C GLU A 58 15.29 -5.22 10.58
N GLU A 59 16.43 -5.56 9.99
CA GLU A 59 17.74 -5.46 10.64
C GLU A 59 18.15 -4.01 10.93
N GLN A 60 17.96 -3.11 9.97
CA GLN A 60 18.42 -1.71 10.07
C GLN A 60 17.45 -0.79 10.81
N THR A 61 16.23 -1.26 11.10
CA THR A 61 15.28 -0.56 11.98
C THR A 61 15.18 -1.20 13.37
N ASP A 62 16.13 -2.08 13.72
CA ASP A 62 16.16 -2.80 15.00
C ASP A 62 14.83 -3.51 15.31
N GLY A 63 14.21 -4.09 14.28
CA GLY A 63 12.95 -4.81 14.37
C GLY A 63 11.70 -3.93 14.54
N GLU A 64 11.80 -2.59 14.48
CA GLU A 64 10.62 -1.72 14.56
C GLU A 64 9.67 -1.92 13.37
N ILE A 65 10.23 -2.22 12.18
CA ILE A 65 9.47 -2.61 10.98
C ILE A 65 9.88 -4.02 10.59
N THR A 66 8.92 -4.95 10.63
CA THR A 66 9.17 -6.38 10.33
C THR A 66 8.63 -6.75 8.94
N ARG A 67 9.08 -7.88 8.41
CA ARG A 67 8.57 -8.43 7.14
C ARG A 67 7.05 -8.65 7.12
N ASP A 68 6.46 -8.95 8.28
CA ASP A 68 5.02 -9.22 8.42
C ASP A 68 4.17 -7.94 8.34
N ASP A 69 4.82 -6.77 8.37
CA ASP A 69 4.14 -5.49 8.24
C ASP A 69 3.84 -5.12 6.77
N PHE A 70 4.46 -5.83 5.81
CA PHE A 70 4.37 -5.53 4.39
C PHE A 70 3.28 -6.33 3.70
N TYR A 71 2.49 -5.64 2.88
CA TYR A 71 1.47 -6.26 2.04
C TYR A 71 1.75 -6.00 0.56
N PRO A 72 1.35 -6.93 -0.32
CA PRO A 72 1.40 -6.69 -1.76
C PRO A 72 0.46 -5.54 -2.11
N VAL A 73 0.82 -4.72 -3.10
CA VAL A 73 0.00 -3.55 -3.51
C VAL A 73 -1.41 -3.96 -3.94
N SER A 74 -1.58 -5.21 -4.40
CA SER A 74 -2.87 -5.79 -4.81
C SER A 74 -3.88 -5.95 -3.68
N ILE A 75 -3.43 -5.89 -2.42
CA ILE A 75 -4.31 -6.04 -1.25
C ILE A 75 -5.40 -4.94 -1.17
N ARG A 76 -5.24 -3.84 -1.92
CA ARG A 76 -6.22 -2.75 -1.97
C ARG A 76 -7.51 -3.07 -2.72
N GLY A 77 -7.62 -4.25 -3.34
CA GLY A 77 -8.80 -4.70 -4.10
C GLY A 77 -10.14 -4.50 -3.36
N PRO A 78 -10.30 -5.02 -2.13
CA PRO A 78 -11.54 -4.86 -1.35
C PRO A 78 -11.88 -3.40 -1.05
N ILE A 79 -10.89 -2.55 -0.77
CA ILE A 79 -11.11 -1.10 -0.54
C ILE A 79 -11.65 -0.44 -1.81
N SER A 80 -11.02 -0.71 -2.95
CA SER A 80 -11.45 -0.17 -4.24
C SER A 80 -12.86 -0.63 -4.60
N TYR A 81 -13.18 -1.90 -4.33
CA TYR A 81 -14.50 -2.46 -4.61
C TYR A 81 -15.58 -1.86 -3.71
N PHE A 82 -15.34 -1.77 -2.39
CA PHE A 82 -16.23 -1.09 -1.46
C PHE A 82 -16.46 0.38 -1.86
N GLY A 83 -15.39 1.10 -2.24
CA GLY A 83 -15.47 2.47 -2.72
C GLY A 83 -16.33 2.60 -3.99
N GLU A 84 -16.21 1.66 -4.92
CA GLU A 84 -16.98 1.60 -6.17
C GLU A 84 -18.47 1.39 -5.89
N VAL A 85 -18.83 0.44 -5.02
CA VAL A 85 -20.23 0.21 -4.63
C VAL A 85 -20.81 1.43 -3.92
N LYS A 86 -20.06 2.01 -2.96
CA LYS A 86 -20.52 3.14 -2.16
C LYS A 86 -20.74 4.41 -2.99
N LYS A 87 -19.79 4.74 -3.88
CA LYS A 87 -19.85 5.94 -4.73
C LYS A 87 -20.66 5.73 -6.01
N GLY A 88 -20.87 4.47 -6.41
CA GLY A 88 -21.48 4.09 -7.69
C GLY A 88 -20.72 4.58 -8.91
N GLU A 89 -19.40 4.75 -8.79
CA GLU A 89 -18.51 5.14 -9.89
C GLU A 89 -17.25 4.27 -9.86
N PRO A 90 -16.64 3.96 -11.01
CA PRO A 90 -15.43 3.15 -11.05
C PRO A 90 -14.32 3.75 -10.17
N GLN A 91 -13.71 2.92 -9.35
CA GLN A 91 -12.50 3.29 -8.60
C GLN A 91 -11.27 2.64 -9.23
N VAL A 92 -10.10 3.22 -8.98
CA VAL A 92 -8.84 2.62 -9.39
C VAL A 92 -8.68 1.26 -8.70
N LYS A 93 -8.51 0.20 -9.50
CA LYS A 93 -8.28 -1.16 -9.00
C LYS A 93 -6.81 -1.53 -9.16
N PHE A 94 -6.16 -1.86 -8.05
CA PHE A 94 -4.79 -2.36 -8.04
C PHE A 94 -4.82 -3.88 -8.25
N THR A 95 -4.93 -4.34 -9.49
CA THR A 95 -5.05 -5.77 -9.84
C THR A 95 -3.72 -6.46 -10.14
N MET A 96 -2.62 -5.74 -9.91
CA MET A 96 -1.25 -6.18 -10.22
C MET A 96 -0.91 -7.49 -9.52
N HIS A 97 0.08 -8.19 -10.06
CA HIS A 97 0.59 -9.40 -9.43
C HIS A 97 1.24 -9.08 -8.06
N PRO A 98 1.03 -9.91 -7.01
CA PRO A 98 1.61 -9.67 -5.68
C PRO A 98 3.14 -9.50 -5.67
N HIS A 99 3.85 -10.20 -6.57
CA HIS A 99 5.31 -10.08 -6.73
C HIS A 99 5.78 -8.79 -7.42
N CYS A 100 4.87 -7.91 -7.88
CA CYS A 100 5.27 -6.65 -8.50
C CYS A 100 5.80 -5.63 -7.49
N GLY A 101 5.28 -5.67 -6.26
CA GLY A 101 5.71 -4.75 -5.22
C GLY A 101 4.90 -4.93 -3.95
N ALA A 102 5.50 -4.46 -2.87
CA ALA A 102 4.93 -4.51 -1.54
C ALA A 102 5.20 -3.20 -0.82
N GLY A 103 4.40 -2.91 0.19
CA GLY A 103 4.59 -1.72 1.00
C GLY A 103 3.80 -1.78 2.28
N THR A 104 4.13 -0.85 3.16
CA THR A 104 3.42 -0.65 4.41
C THR A 104 3.34 0.84 4.73
N TYR A 105 2.62 1.17 5.79
CA TYR A 105 2.67 2.49 6.39
C TYR A 105 3.18 2.38 7.81
N VAL A 106 4.04 3.31 8.18
CA VAL A 106 4.55 3.42 9.53
C VAL A 106 4.31 4.82 10.05
N TYR A 107 3.79 4.95 11.26
CA TYR A 107 3.78 6.22 11.96
C TYR A 107 5.15 6.49 12.54
N VAL A 108 5.58 7.75 12.50
CA VAL A 108 6.84 8.19 13.11
C VAL A 108 6.50 9.00 14.35
N GLU A 109 6.89 8.50 15.52
CA GLU A 109 6.69 9.16 16.80
C GLU A 109 7.97 9.07 17.64
N ASN A 110 8.52 10.22 18.05
CA ASN A 110 9.75 10.31 18.85
C ASN A 110 10.93 9.51 18.24
N GLY A 111 11.06 9.52 16.92
CA GLY A 111 12.10 8.77 16.21
C GLY A 111 11.86 7.25 16.16
N LYS A 112 10.67 6.76 16.51
CA LYS A 112 10.30 5.34 16.38
C LYS A 112 9.30 5.12 15.27
N TYR A 113 9.45 4.00 14.58
CA TYR A 113 8.49 3.51 13.61
C TYR A 113 7.42 2.66 14.32
N ILE A 114 6.15 2.99 14.06
CA ILE A 114 5.00 2.23 14.54
C ILE A 114 4.22 1.76 13.30
N PRO A 115 4.43 0.52 12.84
CA PRO A 115 3.69 -0.03 11.71
C PRO A 115 2.17 -0.03 11.95
N ILE A 116 1.41 0.22 10.88
CA ILE A 116 -0.06 0.29 10.98
C ILE A 116 -0.69 -1.02 11.49
N THR A 117 -0.10 -2.15 11.17
CA THR A 117 -0.44 -3.51 11.59
C THR A 117 -0.40 -3.70 13.10
N ARG A 118 0.29 -2.83 13.85
CA ARG A 118 0.35 -2.91 15.32
C ARG A 118 -0.94 -2.46 16.00
N PHE A 119 -1.74 -1.65 15.32
CA PHE A 119 -2.96 -1.09 15.88
C PHE A 119 -4.17 -1.13 14.93
N ILE A 120 -3.99 -1.63 13.71
CA ILE A 120 -5.06 -1.92 12.76
C ILE A 120 -4.93 -3.39 12.35
N ASP A 121 -6.01 -4.15 12.55
CA ASP A 121 -6.19 -5.46 11.92
C ASP A 121 -6.52 -5.23 10.44
N VAL A 122 -5.48 -5.20 9.60
CA VAL A 122 -5.59 -4.88 8.18
C VAL A 122 -6.35 -5.97 7.44
N GLU A 123 -6.08 -7.24 7.74
CA GLU A 123 -6.70 -8.38 7.06
C GLU A 123 -8.20 -8.46 7.39
N GLY A 124 -8.56 -8.42 8.67
CA GLY A 124 -9.96 -8.45 9.10
C GLY A 124 -10.76 -7.25 8.56
N LEU A 125 -10.15 -6.06 8.53
CA LEU A 125 -10.78 -4.87 7.95
C LEU A 125 -11.07 -5.06 6.45
N LEU A 126 -10.13 -5.62 5.70
CA LEU A 126 -10.27 -5.81 4.26
C LEU A 126 -11.30 -6.89 3.90
N GLU A 127 -11.29 -8.00 4.62
CA GLU A 127 -12.28 -9.06 4.51
C GLU A 127 -13.69 -8.48 4.73
N TYR A 128 -13.87 -7.75 5.83
CA TYR A 128 -15.15 -7.11 6.13
C TYR A 128 -15.61 -6.13 5.05
N LEU A 129 -14.71 -5.29 4.52
CA LEU A 129 -15.05 -4.37 3.44
C LEU A 129 -15.47 -5.10 2.16
N GLY A 130 -14.83 -6.25 1.87
CA GLY A 130 -15.22 -7.13 0.78
C GLY A 130 -16.64 -7.68 0.96
N GLU A 131 -16.93 -8.27 2.12
CA GLU A 131 -18.26 -8.81 2.45
C GLU A 131 -19.36 -7.76 2.35
N VAL A 132 -19.10 -6.55 2.86
CA VAL A 132 -20.06 -5.44 2.79
C VAL A 132 -20.33 -5.04 1.34
N ALA A 133 -19.30 -4.99 0.50
CA ALA A 133 -19.42 -4.63 -0.90
C ALA A 133 -20.17 -5.69 -1.72
N GLU A 134 -20.06 -6.97 -1.36
CA GLU A 134 -20.81 -8.06 -1.98
C GLU A 134 -22.27 -8.11 -1.52
N LYS A 135 -22.52 -7.86 -0.24
CA LYS A 135 -23.84 -8.03 0.39
C LYS A 135 -24.79 -6.87 0.14
N TYR A 136 -24.27 -5.65 -0.01
CA TYR A 136 -25.10 -4.45 -0.04
C TYR A 136 -24.92 -3.67 -1.33
N ASP A 137 -26.03 -3.19 -1.89
CA ASP A 137 -26.01 -2.24 -2.99
C ASP A 137 -25.73 -0.80 -2.50
N ARG A 138 -25.47 0.10 -3.44
CA ARG A 138 -25.25 1.53 -3.17
C ARG A 138 -26.34 2.14 -2.29
N THR A 139 -27.60 1.85 -2.61
CA THR A 139 -28.76 2.43 -1.92
C THR A 139 -28.76 2.01 -0.46
N THR A 140 -28.46 0.74 -0.18
CA THR A 140 -28.47 0.17 1.16
C THR A 140 -27.26 0.60 1.98
N ILE A 141 -26.05 0.60 1.40
CA ILE A 141 -24.83 1.10 2.08
C ILE A 141 -25.02 2.56 2.53
N ASN A 142 -25.69 3.38 1.72
CA ASN A 142 -25.90 4.80 2.02
C ASN A 142 -27.07 5.07 2.99
N LYS A 143 -27.85 4.05 3.39
CA LYS A 143 -28.80 4.22 4.49
C LYS A 143 -28.04 4.51 5.78
N LEU A 144 -28.50 5.50 6.55
CA LEU A 144 -27.80 5.98 7.75
C LEU A 144 -27.51 4.86 8.77
N HIS A 145 -28.49 4.00 9.05
CA HIS A 145 -28.32 2.90 10.01
C HIS A 145 -27.29 1.85 9.54
N VAL A 146 -27.28 1.53 8.24
CA VAL A 146 -26.31 0.57 7.65
C VAL A 146 -24.90 1.16 7.69
N SER A 147 -24.73 2.40 7.24
CA SER A 147 -23.43 3.07 7.28
C SER A 147 -22.91 3.26 8.71
N ALA A 148 -23.77 3.57 9.68
CA ALA A 148 -23.41 3.61 11.09
C ALA A 148 -22.97 2.23 11.62
N GLY A 149 -23.66 1.16 11.22
CA GLY A 149 -23.28 -0.22 11.54
C GLY A 149 -21.91 -0.60 10.96
N ILE A 150 -21.68 -0.26 9.69
CA ILE A 150 -20.39 -0.46 8.99
C ILE A 150 -19.27 0.27 9.72
N VAL A 151 -19.48 1.55 10.03
CA VAL A 151 -18.51 2.36 10.78
C VAL A 151 -18.22 1.75 12.15
N SER A 152 -19.26 1.35 12.88
CA SER A 152 -19.11 0.74 14.20
C SER A 152 -18.25 -0.53 14.14
N HIS A 153 -18.51 -1.42 13.17
CA HIS A 153 -17.74 -2.64 13.01
C HIS A 153 -16.28 -2.34 12.63
N ILE A 154 -16.05 -1.38 11.74
CA ILE A 154 -14.70 -0.97 11.35
C ILE A 154 -13.86 -0.50 12.55
N THR A 155 -14.47 0.18 13.52
CA THR A 155 -13.74 0.60 14.73
C THR A 155 -13.26 -0.54 15.62
N GLN A 156 -13.77 -1.77 15.42
CA GLN A 156 -13.37 -2.97 16.17
C GLN A 156 -12.00 -3.49 15.68
N PHE A 157 -11.65 -3.26 14.42
CA PHE A 157 -10.33 -3.59 13.86
C PHE A 157 -9.22 -2.61 14.30
N ILE A 158 -9.52 -1.67 15.20
CA ILE A 158 -8.58 -0.64 15.64
C ILE A 158 -8.30 -0.78 17.13
N ASP A 159 -7.06 -1.14 17.47
CA ASP A 159 -6.57 -1.12 18.85
C ASP A 159 -6.06 0.27 19.22
N ALA A 160 -6.97 1.09 19.76
CA ALA A 160 -6.65 2.45 20.20
C ALA A 160 -5.59 2.51 21.32
N LYS A 161 -5.32 1.41 22.04
CA LYS A 161 -4.29 1.39 23.09
C LYS A 161 -2.88 1.31 22.50
N LYS A 162 -2.74 0.70 21.32
CA LYS A 162 -1.47 0.56 20.59
C LYS A 162 -1.27 1.65 19.54
N ALA A 163 -2.28 2.47 19.30
CA ALA A 163 -2.20 3.58 18.36
C ALA A 163 -1.19 4.65 18.81
N PRO A 164 -0.51 5.33 17.87
CA PRO A 164 0.40 6.45 18.17
C PRO A 164 -0.28 7.58 18.95
N ARG A 165 0.48 8.31 19.78
CA ARG A 165 -0.09 9.40 20.59
C ARG A 165 -0.47 10.59 19.70
N GLY A 166 -1.61 11.19 20.01
CA GLY A 166 -2.10 12.36 19.30
C GLY A 166 -2.60 12.10 17.88
N VAL A 167 -2.92 10.84 17.55
CA VAL A 167 -3.62 10.47 16.32
C VAL A 167 -4.90 9.73 16.67
N ASP A 168 -6.04 10.29 16.29
CA ASP A 168 -7.32 9.61 16.39
C ASP A 168 -7.52 8.71 15.16
N VAL A 169 -6.93 7.50 15.23
CA VAL A 169 -6.97 6.51 14.15
C VAL A 169 -8.40 6.14 13.79
N LYS A 170 -9.29 6.02 14.79
CA LYS A 170 -10.72 5.76 14.59
C LYS A 170 -11.33 6.86 13.71
N LYS A 171 -11.15 8.11 14.11
CA LYS A 171 -11.66 9.26 13.34
C LYS A 171 -11.05 9.35 11.95
N LEU A 172 -9.77 9.02 11.78
CA LEU A 172 -9.13 8.97 10.45
C LEU A 172 -9.78 7.91 9.55
N LEU A 173 -9.91 6.66 9.99
CA LEU A 173 -10.55 5.62 9.18
C LEU A 173 -12.01 5.93 8.89
N ILE A 174 -12.77 6.43 9.89
CA ILE A 174 -14.16 6.87 9.70
C ILE A 174 -14.24 7.98 8.66
N ASN A 175 -13.38 8.99 8.74
CA ASN A 175 -13.37 10.06 7.76
C ASN A 175 -12.99 9.55 6.38
N ALA A 176 -12.02 8.63 6.27
CA ALA A 176 -11.59 8.06 4.98
C ALA A 176 -12.77 7.39 4.26
N LEU A 177 -13.60 6.70 5.04
CA LEU A 177 -14.77 5.98 4.52
C LEU A 177 -15.95 6.91 4.23
N THR A 178 -16.16 7.96 5.03
CA THR A 178 -17.36 8.82 4.95
C THR A 178 -17.20 10.04 4.07
N LYS A 179 -16.05 10.73 4.16
CA LYS A 179 -15.80 12.02 3.49
C LYS A 179 -14.96 11.89 2.22
N GLY A 180 -14.50 10.68 1.90
CA GLY A 180 -13.58 10.43 0.80
C GLY A 180 -12.12 10.54 1.23
N THR A 181 -11.24 10.10 0.34
CA THR A 181 -9.86 9.80 0.68
C THR A 181 -8.96 11.04 0.72
N GLU A 182 -9.27 12.12 0.01
CA GLU A 182 -8.27 13.17 -0.30
C GLU A 182 -7.80 13.99 0.91
N ASP A 183 -8.71 14.55 1.71
CA ASP A 183 -8.33 15.32 2.91
C ASP A 183 -7.86 14.42 4.06
N VAL A 184 -8.27 13.15 4.05
CA VAL A 184 -7.90 12.17 5.07
C VAL A 184 -6.51 11.59 4.81
N ILE A 185 -6.19 11.34 3.53
CA ILE A 185 -4.86 11.03 3.01
C ILE A 185 -3.89 12.13 3.43
N LYS A 186 -4.26 13.41 3.27
CA LYS A 186 -3.40 14.52 3.71
C LYS A 186 -3.12 14.50 5.21
N GLN A 187 -4.11 14.21 6.06
CA GLN A 187 -3.91 14.13 7.52
C GLN A 187 -3.10 12.90 7.92
N PHE A 188 -3.33 11.77 7.27
CA PHE A 188 -2.61 10.52 7.47
C PHE A 188 -1.12 10.69 7.10
N HIS A 189 -0.83 11.18 5.89
CA HIS A 189 0.54 11.41 5.40
C HIS A 189 1.32 12.51 6.11
N ARG A 190 0.74 13.25 7.07
CA ARG A 190 1.52 14.21 7.87
C ARG A 190 2.44 13.53 8.87
N LYS A 191 2.07 12.35 9.36
CA LYS A 191 2.83 11.62 10.39
C LYS A 191 3.19 10.19 10.00
N THR A 192 2.85 9.79 8.78
CA THR A 192 3.17 8.45 8.27
C THR A 192 4.20 8.51 7.16
N LEU A 193 5.17 7.62 7.23
CA LEU A 193 6.05 7.28 6.12
C LEU A 193 5.50 6.04 5.40
N PHE A 194 5.65 5.98 4.08
CA PHE A 194 5.40 4.78 3.27
C PHE A 194 6.72 4.13 2.85
N PRO A 195 7.18 3.07 3.54
CA PRO A 195 8.21 2.17 3.01
C PRO A 195 7.57 1.25 1.96
N GLY A 196 8.08 1.30 0.73
CA GLY A 196 7.63 0.46 -0.37
C GLY A 196 8.79 -0.12 -1.16
N ILE A 197 8.52 -1.18 -1.89
CA ILE A 197 9.45 -1.76 -2.86
C ILE A 197 8.71 -2.15 -4.12
N MET A 198 9.33 -1.88 -5.26
CA MET A 198 8.86 -2.31 -6.58
C MET A 198 9.93 -3.17 -7.25
N HIS A 199 9.56 -4.37 -7.69
CA HIS A 199 10.47 -5.31 -8.33
C HIS A 199 10.28 -5.29 -9.84
N PHE A 200 11.23 -4.73 -10.59
CA PHE A 200 11.19 -4.77 -12.04
C PHE A 200 11.63 -6.12 -12.60
N GLN A 201 10.97 -6.51 -13.69
CA GLN A 201 11.34 -7.70 -14.44
C GLN A 201 12.49 -7.39 -15.39
N ASP A 202 13.25 -8.42 -15.70
CA ASP A 202 14.37 -8.40 -16.63
C ASP A 202 14.45 -9.74 -17.39
N PRO A 203 15.29 -9.87 -18.43
CA PRO A 203 15.36 -11.08 -19.25
C PRO A 203 15.66 -12.37 -18.49
N TYR A 204 16.12 -12.29 -17.24
CA TYR A 204 16.51 -13.43 -16.41
C TYR A 204 15.48 -13.77 -15.32
N ASN A 205 14.45 -12.95 -15.11
CA ASN A 205 13.39 -13.20 -14.13
C ASN A 205 11.98 -12.91 -14.67
N ILE A 206 11.83 -12.92 -16.00
CA ILE A 206 10.56 -12.66 -16.66
C ILE A 206 9.53 -13.74 -16.31
N ASP A 207 8.35 -13.27 -15.93
CA ASP A 207 7.19 -14.03 -15.49
C ASP A 207 5.97 -13.51 -16.26
N LEU A 208 5.37 -14.42 -17.02
CA LEU A 208 4.26 -14.10 -17.91
C LEU A 208 2.98 -13.74 -17.14
N GLU A 209 2.73 -14.32 -15.98
CA GLU A 209 1.55 -14.00 -15.16
C GLU A 209 1.65 -12.56 -14.64
N ARG A 210 2.86 -12.16 -14.25
CA ARG A 210 3.15 -10.78 -13.86
C ARG A 210 2.96 -9.80 -15.01
N VAL A 211 3.36 -10.17 -16.23
CA VAL A 211 3.17 -9.33 -17.43
C VAL A 211 1.68 -9.20 -17.77
N GLN A 212 0.92 -10.30 -17.76
CA GLN A 212 -0.52 -10.31 -18.05
C GLN A 212 -1.33 -9.44 -17.09
N ARG A 213 -0.88 -9.35 -15.83
CA ARG A 213 -1.51 -8.53 -14.79
C ARG A 213 -0.79 -7.20 -14.57
N CYS A 214 0.19 -6.85 -15.40
CA CYS A 214 0.88 -5.58 -15.29
C CYS A 214 -0.08 -4.48 -15.74
N GLY A 215 -0.32 -3.51 -14.87
CA GLY A 215 -1.25 -2.43 -15.14
C GLY A 215 -0.60 -1.09 -14.89
N LEU A 216 -0.81 -0.19 -15.83
CA LEU A 216 -0.52 1.22 -15.67
C LEU A 216 -1.70 1.83 -14.93
N VAL A 217 -1.50 2.16 -13.65
CA VAL A 217 -2.47 2.95 -12.92
C VAL A 217 -2.35 4.39 -13.39
N THR A 218 -3.17 4.76 -14.36
CA THR A 218 -3.39 6.16 -14.68
C THR A 218 -4.26 6.74 -13.57
N LEU A 219 -3.63 7.45 -12.63
CA LEU A 219 -4.39 8.35 -11.78
C LEU A 219 -5.09 9.34 -12.71
N PRO A 220 -6.41 9.53 -12.62
CA PRO A 220 -7.05 10.59 -13.35
C PRO A 220 -6.47 11.90 -12.81
N LEU A 221 -5.45 12.43 -13.48
CA LEU A 221 -5.15 13.84 -13.41
C LEU A 221 -6.47 14.50 -13.81
N THR A 222 -7.08 15.23 -12.89
CA THR A 222 -8.16 16.16 -13.23
C THR A 222 -7.57 17.26 -14.12
N VAL A 223 -7.30 16.90 -15.37
CA VAL A 223 -7.13 17.83 -16.47
C VAL A 223 -8.55 18.01 -17.02
N PRO A 224 -9.16 19.20 -16.89
CA PRO A 224 -10.44 19.45 -17.53
C PRO A 224 -10.26 19.23 -19.03
N ASN A 225 -10.98 18.27 -19.63
CA ASN A 225 -11.08 17.99 -21.07
C ASN A 225 -10.26 16.85 -21.70
N ILE A 226 -9.84 15.81 -20.98
CA ILE A 226 -9.37 14.56 -21.63
C ILE A 226 -10.35 13.41 -21.34
N GLN A 227 -10.87 12.81 -22.41
CA GLN A 227 -11.81 11.69 -22.39
C GLN A 227 -11.26 10.52 -21.55
N LYS A 228 -12.05 10.07 -20.57
CA LYS A 228 -11.72 8.96 -19.66
C LYS A 228 -11.63 7.64 -20.46
N GLY A 229 -10.43 7.15 -20.72
CA GLY A 229 -10.20 5.78 -21.17
C GLY A 229 -10.03 4.86 -19.96
N TYR A 230 -11.12 4.24 -19.50
CA TYR A 230 -11.01 3.06 -18.62
C TYR A 230 -10.76 1.84 -19.52
N ILE A 231 -9.61 1.19 -19.37
CA ILE A 231 -9.41 -0.14 -19.97
C ILE A 231 -10.27 -1.10 -19.15
N ARG A 232 -11.43 -1.48 -19.72
CA ARG A 232 -12.22 -2.61 -19.22
C ARG A 232 -11.37 -3.87 -19.38
N SER A 233 -11.07 -4.55 -18.28
CA SER A 233 -10.71 -5.96 -18.36
C SER A 233 -12.01 -6.73 -18.63
N ASP A 234 -12.26 -7.07 -19.88
CA ASP A 234 -13.37 -7.94 -20.26
C ASP A 234 -13.21 -9.30 -19.56
N LYS A 235 -14.31 -9.80 -18.97
CA LYS A 235 -14.35 -11.15 -18.39
C LYS A 235 -14.12 -12.19 -19.50
N PRO A 236 -13.36 -13.27 -19.27
CA PRO A 236 -13.38 -14.41 -20.18
C PRO A 236 -14.77 -15.06 -20.14
N SER A 237 -15.30 -15.32 -21.33
CA SER A 237 -16.50 -16.13 -21.61
C SER A 237 -16.30 -17.60 -21.28
#